data_AF-A0A7V9NUH8-F1
#
_entry.id   AF-A0A7V9NUH8-F1
#
_cell.length_a   1.000
_cell.length_b   1.000
_cell.length_c   1.000
_cell.angle_alpha   90.00
_cell.angle_beta   90.00
_cell.angle_gamma   90.00
#
_symmetry.space_group_name_H-M   'P 1'
#
loop_
_entity.id
_entity.type
_entity.pdbx_description
1 polymer ?
#
loop_
_entity_poly.entity_id
_entity_poly.type
_entity_poly.pdbx_seq_one_letter_code
_entity_poly.pdbx_strand_id
1 'polypeptide(L)' 'MDALVITAPHLAAELRRRRCRRALVELLEQTNDTTWVPDDLRRAPTNLLVLAAMNLANRHASD' A
#
# COMPACT_ATOMS: atom_id res chain seq x y z
N MET A 1 2.28 19.44 -3.35
CA MET A 1 2.43 18.06 -2.89
C MET A 1 1.41 17.28 -3.67
N ASP A 2 1.85 16.53 -4.68
CA ASP A 2 0.92 15.83 -5.56
C ASP A 2 0.56 14.49 -4.91
N ALA A 3 -0.73 14.19 -4.87
CA ALA A 3 -1.23 12.92 -4.36
C ALA A 3 -1.44 11.96 -5.54
N LEU A 4 -0.98 10.72 -5.41
CA LEU A 4 -1.12 9.70 -6.44
C LEU A 4 -2.12 8.64 -5.97
N VAL A 5 -3.08 8.31 -6.85
CA VAL A 5 -3.92 7.12 -6.67
C VAL A 5 -3.13 5.90 -7.09
N ILE A 6 -3.01 4.92 -6.20
CA ILE A 6 -2.33 3.67 -6.47
C ILE A 6 -3.19 2.48 -6.07
N THR A 7 -3.09 1.42 -6.86
CA THR A 7 -3.78 0.17 -6.58
C THR A 7 -3.02 -0.62 -5.52
N ALA A 8 -3.74 -1.44 -4.74
CA ALA A 8 -3.15 -2.30 -3.72
C ALA A 8 -2.01 -3.20 -4.26
N PRO A 9 -2.09 -3.81 -5.47
CA PRO A 9 -0.98 -4.55 -6.06
C PRO A 9 0.29 -3.72 -6.31
N HIS A 10 0.16 -2.46 -6.75
CA HIS A 10 1.33 -1.58 -6.94
C HIS A 10 1.98 -1.23 -5.60
N LEU A 11 1.18 -0.98 -4.57
CA LEU A 11 1.66 -0.75 -3.22
C LEU A 11 2.34 -2.00 -2.63
N ALA A 12 1.77 -3.18 -2.85
CA ALA A 12 2.35 -4.47 -2.44
C ALA A 12 3.72 -4.71 -3.09
N ALA A 13 3.86 -4.41 -4.39
CA ALA A 13 5.11 -4.53 -5.10
C ALA A 13 6.22 -3.63 -4.51
N GLU A 14 5.89 -2.40 -4.14
CA GLU A 14 6.85 -1.49 -3.53
C GLU A 14 7.21 -1.89 -2.09
N LEU A 15 6.23 -2.34 -1.29
CA LEU A 15 6.50 -2.89 0.04
C LEU A 15 7.38 -4.15 -0.02
N ARG A 16 7.19 -5.01 -1.03
CA ARG A 16 8.05 -6.17 -1.29
C ARG A 16 9.48 -5.73 -1.65
N ARG A 17 9.64 -4.73 -2.53
CA ARG A 17 10.96 -4.15 -2.87
C ARG A 17 11.68 -3.63 -1.63
N ARG A 18 10.94 -3.01 -0.71
CA ARG A 18 11.45 -2.48 0.57
C ARG A 18 11.60 -3.52 1.67
N ARG A 19 11.36 -4.80 1.39
CA ARG A 19 11.44 -5.92 2.35
C ARG A 19 10.54 -5.70 3.59
N CYS A 20 9.38 -5.10 3.39
CA CYS A 20 8.37 -4.96 4.43
C CYS A 20 7.71 -6.32 4.77
N ARG A 21 6.89 -6.34 5.82
CA ARG A 21 6.26 -7.57 6.34
C ARG A 21 5.50 -8.34 5.25
N ARG A 22 5.88 -9.60 5.05
CA ARG A 22 5.31 -10.50 4.03
C ARG A 22 3.79 -10.65 4.13
N ALA A 23 3.25 -10.82 5.34
CA ALA A 23 1.80 -10.97 5.55
C ALA A 23 1.00 -9.77 5.04
N LEU A 24 1.52 -8.55 5.18
CA LEU A 24 0.86 -7.33 4.69
C LEU A 24 0.88 -7.27 3.16
N VAL A 25 1.97 -7.71 2.54
CA VAL A 25 2.10 -7.79 1.07
C VAL A 25 1.11 -8.81 0.51
N GLU A 26 1.04 -10.00 1.09
CA GLU A 26 0.12 -11.07 0.65
C GLU A 26 -1.36 -10.65 0.76
N LEU A 27 -1.71 -9.93 1.83
CA LEU A 27 -3.06 -9.39 2.01
C LEU A 27 -3.40 -8.32 0.97
N LEU A 28 -2.47 -7.43 0.66
CA LEU A 28 -2.67 -6.40 -0.38
C LEU A 28 -2.78 -6.99 -1.79
N GLU A 29 -2.11 -8.11 -2.07
CA GLU A 29 -2.23 -8.80 -3.37
C GLU A 29 -3.62 -9.41 -3.59
N GLN A 30 -4.37 -9.65 -2.52
CA GLN A 30 -5.76 -10.13 -2.57
C GLN A 30 -6.77 -8.98 -2.61
N THR A 31 -6.32 -7.75 -2.37
CA THR A 31 -7.17 -6.56 -2.33
C THR A 31 -7.20 -5.91 -3.71
N ASN A 32 -8.39 -5.60 -4.24
CA ASN A 32 -8.55 -4.94 -5.55
C ASN A 32 -8.94 -3.46 -5.45
N ASP A 33 -8.51 -2.82 -4.36
CA ASP A 33 -8.94 -1.49 -3.95
C ASP A 33 -7.80 -0.47 -4.17
N THR A 34 -8.14 0.83 -4.08
CA THR A 34 -7.18 1.92 -4.32
C THR A 34 -6.98 2.79 -3.08
N THR A 35 -5.80 3.39 -3.00
CA THR A 35 -5.47 4.35 -1.94
C THR A 35 -4.68 5.52 -2.48
N TRP A 36 -4.60 6.56 -1.68
CA TRP A 36 -3.83 7.77 -1.96
C TRP A 36 -2.50 7.72 -1.22
N VAL A 37 -1.42 8.03 -1.93
CA VAL A 37 -0.10 8.23 -1.32
C VAL A 37 0.39 9.64 -1.65
N PRO A 38 0.98 10.34 -0.65
CA PRO A 38 1.62 11.61 -0.89
C PRO A 38 2.94 11.39 -1.66
N ASP A 39 3.07 12.00 -2.83
CA ASP A 39 4.19 11.85 -3.77
C ASP A 39 4.26 10.47 -4.47
N ASP A 40 5.25 10.29 -5.34
CA ASP A 40 5.56 9.02 -6.00
C ASP A 40 5.82 7.92 -4.97
N LEU A 41 5.29 6.71 -5.22
CA LEU A 41 5.55 5.48 -4.47
C LEU A 41 7.02 5.30 -4.07
N ARG A 42 7.97 5.63 -4.95
CA ARG A 42 9.41 5.49 -4.68
C ARG A 42 9.95 6.55 -3.74
N ARG A 43 9.34 7.73 -3.70
CA ARG A 43 9.77 8.87 -2.89
C ARG A 43 9.08 8.92 -1.53
N ALA A 44 7.88 8.36 -1.45
CA ALA A 44 7.14 8.27 -0.21
C ALA A 44 7.92 7.49 0.86
N PRO A 45 7.97 7.97 2.11
CA PRO A 45 8.64 7.29 3.20
C PRO A 45 7.89 5.99 3.57
N THR A 46 8.64 4.96 3.97
CA THR A 46 8.10 3.61 4.17
C THR A 46 6.99 3.55 5.21
N ASN A 47 7.06 4.34 6.28
CA ASN A 47 6.01 4.42 7.30
C ASN A 47 4.66 4.87 6.72
N LEU A 48 4.64 5.83 5.79
CA LEU A 48 3.41 6.26 5.12
C LEU A 48 2.86 5.18 4.18
N LEU A 49 3.73 4.48 3.45
CA LEU A 49 3.31 3.35 2.61
C LEU A 49 2.70 2.21 3.43
N VAL A 50 3.29 1.91 4.60
CA VAL A 50 2.76 0.92 5.54
C VAL A 50 1.41 1.35 6.10
N LEU A 51 1.24 2.63 6.47
CA LEU A 51 -0.04 3.15 6.94
C LEU A 51 -1.13 3.06 5.85
N ALA A 52 -0.80 3.44 4.62
CA ALA A 52 -1.72 3.33 3.49
C ALA A 52 -2.12 1.87 3.23
N ALA A 53 -1.17 0.94 3.34
CA ALA A 53 -1.39 -0.49 3.22
C ALA A 53 -2.28 -1.06 4.34
N MET A 54 -2.05 -0.66 5.59
CA MET A 54 -2.87 -1.08 6.73
C MET A 54 -4.31 -0.55 6.60
N ASN A 55 -4.48 0.68 6.12
CA ASN A 55 -5.81 1.24 5.87
C ASN A 55 -6.57 0.42 4.81
N LEU A 56 -5.91 0.08 3.69
CA LEU A 56 -6.48 -0.80 2.66
C LEU A 56 -6.86 -2.18 3.21
N ALA A 57 -5.95 -2.81 3.95
CA ALA A 57 -6.16 -4.09 4.58
C ALA A 57 -7.37 -4.09 5.53
N ASN A 58 -7.53 -3.05 6.36
CA ASN A 58 -8.65 -2.94 7.29
C ASN A 58 -9.99 -2.72 6.59
N ARG A 59 -10.01 -1.98 5.48
CA ARG A 59 -11.21 -1.78 4.66
C ARG A 59 -11.66 -3.10 4.03
N HIS A 60 -10.72 -3.87 3.48
CA HIS A 60 -11.00 -5.19 2.91
C HIS A 60 -11.51 -6.20 3.96
N ALA A 61 -10.98 -6.15 5.18
CA ALA A 61 -11.44 -7.03 6.27
C ALA A 61 -12.84 -6.67 6.83
N SER A 62 -13.40 -5.53 6.43
CA SER A 62 -14.72 -5.06 6.88
C SER A 62 -15.84 -5.31 5.85
N ASP A 63 -15.47 -5.83 4.67
CA ASP A 63 -16.37 -6.22 3.56
C ASP A 63 -16.63 -7.75 3.62
#